data_AF-A0A2A4FYE0-F1
#
_entry.id   AF-A0A2A4FYE0-F1
#
_cell.length_a   1.000
_cell.length_b   1.000
_cell.length_c   1.000
_cell.angle_alpha   90.00
_cell.angle_beta   90.00
_cell.angle_gamma   90.00
#
_symmetry.space_group_name_H-M   'P 1'
#
loop_
_entity.id
_entity.type
_entity.pdbx_description
1 polymer ?
#
loop_
_entity_poly.entity_id
_entity_poly.type
_entity_poly.pdbx_seq_one_letter_code
_entity_poly.pdbx_strand_id
1 'polypeptide(L)'
;MSFEPGSLDRLLAEAVGEGSPAAAELRALFLASATGHVAAMSRAAGVKGWRDEAFKLQGLAASFGMTALMEVAARAAHAGPDPLLLDAVADALAACRA
;
A
#
# COMPACT_ATOMS: atom_id res chain seq x y z
N MET A 1 21.51 18.35 -2.14
CA MET A 1 21.05 17.09 -1.51
C MET A 1 19.96 16.56 -2.41
N SER A 2 20.31 15.64 -3.30
CA SER A 2 19.36 15.03 -4.24
C SER A 2 18.52 14.05 -3.44
N PHE A 3 17.29 14.43 -3.11
CA PHE A 3 16.28 13.47 -2.71
C PHE A 3 16.05 12.61 -3.95
N GLU A 4 16.49 11.36 -3.94
CA GLU A 4 15.90 10.36 -4.83
C GLU A 4 14.45 10.24 -4.35
N PRO A 5 13.46 10.74 -5.10
CA PRO A 5 12.08 10.60 -4.68
C PRO A 5 11.83 9.10 -4.57
N GLY A 6 11.32 8.64 -3.41
CA GLY A 6 10.85 7.28 -3.26
C GLY A 6 9.93 6.91 -4.43
N SER A 7 9.80 5.62 -4.75
CA SER A 7 9.08 5.19 -5.96
C SER A 7 7.66 5.77 -6.06
N LEU A 8 7.00 6.00 -4.92
CA LEU A 8 5.69 6.64 -4.84
C LEU A 8 5.74 8.15 -5.16
N ASP A 9 6.70 8.88 -4.58
CA ASP A 9 6.84 10.33 -4.78
C ASP A 9 7.14 10.67 -6.24
N ARG A 10 7.99 9.86 -6.88
CA ARG A 10 8.27 9.98 -8.31
C ARG A 10 7.03 9.75 -9.16
N LEU A 11 6.30 8.67 -8.92
CA LEU A 11 5.10 8.35 -9.71
C LEU A 11 4.01 9.42 -9.55
N LEU A 12 3.85 9.97 -8.35
CA LEU A 12 2.92 11.06 -8.11
C LEU A 12 3.33 12.34 -8.84
N ALA A 13 4.61 12.71 -8.76
CA ALA A 13 5.12 13.90 -9.46
C ALA A 13 4.99 13.75 -11.00
N GLU A 14 5.21 12.56 -11.55
CA GLU A 14 4.98 12.26 -12.97
C GLU A 14 3.49 12.37 -13.35
N ALA A 15 2.57 11.97 -12.47
CA ALA A 15 1.13 11.98 -12.73
C ALA A 15 0.47 13.38 -12.59
N VAL A 16 0.88 14.17 -11.60
CA VAL A 16 0.25 15.47 -11.29
C VAL A 16 1.13 16.69 -11.57
N GLY A 17 2.37 16.47 -12.01
CA GLY A 17 3.37 17.50 -12.26
C GLY A 17 4.29 17.77 -11.07
N GLU A 18 5.58 17.94 -11.37
CA GLU A 18 6.63 18.31 -10.41
C GLU A 18 6.26 19.59 -9.64
N GLY A 19 6.43 19.56 -8.31
CA GLY A 19 6.11 20.68 -7.43
C GLY A 19 4.61 20.93 -7.19
N SER A 20 3.72 20.10 -7.73
CA SER A 20 2.28 20.18 -7.47
C SER A 20 1.95 19.83 -6.01
N PRO A 21 1.17 20.66 -5.29
CA PRO A 21 0.74 20.33 -3.92
C PRO A 21 -0.16 19.08 -3.89
N ALA A 22 -0.80 18.73 -5.01
CA ALA A 22 -1.63 17.53 -5.12
C ALA A 22 -0.83 16.24 -4.91
N ALA A 23 0.47 16.22 -5.22
CA ALA A 23 1.31 15.03 -5.01
C ALA A 23 1.40 14.67 -3.53
N ALA A 24 1.64 15.67 -2.66
CA ALA A 24 1.72 15.46 -1.22
C ALA A 24 0.37 15.01 -0.62
N GLU A 25 -0.74 15.57 -1.10
CA GLU A 25 -2.08 15.19 -0.66
C GLU A 25 -2.43 13.75 -1.06
N LEU A 26 -2.21 13.39 -2.33
CA LEU A 26 -2.45 12.03 -2.83
C LEU A 26 -1.56 11.00 -2.12
N ARG A 27 -0.30 11.35 -1.83
CA ARG A 27 0.60 10.51 -1.03
C ARG A 27 0.03 10.27 0.36
N ALA A 28 -0.43 11.31 1.02
CA ALA A 28 -1.01 11.20 2.36
C ALA A 28 -2.29 10.34 2.35
N LEU A 29 -3.16 10.53 1.36
CA LEU A 29 -4.38 9.74 1.17
C LEU A 29 -4.07 8.25 0.91
N PHE A 30 -3.12 7.97 0.02
CA PHE A 30 -2.66 6.61 -0.26
C PHE A 30 -2.15 5.93 1.01
N LEU A 31 -1.21 6.58 1.73
CA LEU A 31 -0.60 6.00 2.92
C LEU A 31 -1.61 5.79 4.05
N ALA A 32 -2.54 6.73 4.24
CA ALA A 32 -3.61 6.60 5.22
C ALA A 32 -4.55 5.44 4.88
N SER A 33 -4.97 5.33 3.60
CA SER A 33 -5.84 4.26 3.13
C SER A 33 -5.17 2.88 3.25
N ALA A 34 -3.94 2.75 2.78
CA ALA A 34 -3.17 1.51 2.87
C ALA A 34 -2.96 1.07 4.33
N THR A 35 -2.61 2.02 5.21
CA THR A 35 -2.47 1.74 6.66
C THR A 35 -3.80 1.26 7.27
N GLY A 36 -4.92 1.85 6.84
CA GLY A 36 -6.26 1.44 7.25
C GLY A 36 -6.57 -0.01 6.88
N HIS A 37 -6.26 -0.43 5.65
CA HIS A 37 -6.45 -1.81 5.20
C HIS A 37 -5.58 -2.80 5.97
N VAL A 38 -4.29 -2.51 6.20
CA VAL A 38 -3.41 -3.36 7.01
C VAL A 38 -3.95 -3.53 8.43
N ALA A 39 -4.41 -2.45 9.05
CA ALA A 39 -5.01 -2.51 10.38
C ALA A 39 -6.36 -3.26 10.38
N ALA A 40 -7.13 -3.22 9.29
CA ALA A 40 -8.36 -3.98 9.16
C ALA A 40 -8.08 -5.49 8.98
N MET A 41 -7.06 -5.84 8.19
CA MET A 41 -6.56 -7.22 8.08
C MET A 41 -6.13 -7.78 9.45
N SER A 42 -5.40 -7.00 10.26
CA SER A 42 -4.93 -7.43 11.58
C SER A 42 -6.06 -7.71 12.58
N ARG A 43 -7.25 -7.14 12.36
CA ARG A 43 -8.45 -7.34 13.20
C ARG A 43 -9.49 -8.24 12.56
N ALA A 44 -9.23 -8.79 11.37
CA ALA A 44 -10.20 -9.61 10.67
C ALA A 44 -10.47 -10.90 11.46
N ALA A 45 -11.72 -11.13 11.85
CA ALA A 45 -12.12 -12.30 12.62
C ALA A 45 -12.10 -13.62 11.82
N GLY A 46 -11.90 -13.57 10.50
CA GLY A 46 -11.90 -14.76 9.66
C GLY A 46 -11.42 -14.50 8.24
N VAL A 47 -11.27 -15.60 7.49
CA VAL A 47 -10.66 -15.61 6.15
C VAL A 47 -11.33 -14.63 5.20
N LYS A 48 -12.66 -14.54 5.19
CA LYS A 48 -13.38 -13.63 4.29
C LYS A 48 -12.98 -12.16 4.52
N GLY A 49 -13.04 -11.69 5.76
CA GLY A 49 -12.69 -10.30 6.09
C GLY A 49 -11.24 -9.97 5.77
N TRP A 50 -10.33 -10.91 6.05
CA TRP A 50 -8.93 -10.79 5.67
C TRP A 50 -8.75 -10.63 4.15
N ARG A 51 -9.37 -11.53 3.37
CA ARG A 51 -9.26 -11.53 1.91
C ARG A 51 -9.85 -10.25 1.30
N ASP A 52 -11.01 -9.83 1.78
CA ASP A 52 -11.68 -8.62 1.30
C ASP A 52 -10.79 -7.39 1.47
N GLU A 53 -10.15 -7.22 2.64
CA GLU A 53 -9.23 -6.11 2.88
C GLU A 53 -7.91 -6.24 2.12
N ALA A 54 -7.38 -7.46 1.98
CA ALA A 54 -6.17 -7.71 1.19
C ALA A 54 -6.36 -7.40 -0.30
N PHE A 55 -7.52 -7.75 -0.89
CA PHE A 55 -7.85 -7.40 -2.28
C PHE A 55 -8.01 -5.89 -2.47
N LYS A 56 -8.62 -5.18 -1.50
CA LYS A 56 -8.71 -3.72 -1.55
C LYS A 56 -7.32 -3.08 -1.51
N LEU A 57 -6.44 -3.57 -0.64
CA LEU A 57 -5.05 -3.11 -0.56
C LEU A 57 -4.28 -3.41 -1.86
N GLN A 58 -4.46 -4.58 -2.45
CA GLN A 58 -3.87 -4.93 -3.74
C GLN A 58 -4.30 -3.95 -4.84
N GLY A 59 -5.60 -3.67 -4.95
CA GLY A 59 -6.15 -2.72 -5.94
C GLY A 59 -5.61 -1.31 -5.73
N LEU A 60 -5.56 -0.85 -4.47
CA LEU A 60 -4.98 0.45 -4.12
C LEU A 60 -3.51 0.54 -4.53
N ALA A 61 -2.70 -0.48 -4.21
CA ALA A 61 -1.29 -0.53 -4.59
C ALA A 61 -1.11 -0.52 -6.12
N ALA A 62 -1.96 -1.23 -6.85
CA ALA A 62 -1.93 -1.25 -8.32
C ALA A 62 -2.22 0.13 -8.92
N SER A 63 -3.15 0.91 -8.35
CA SER A 63 -3.48 2.26 -8.84
C SER A 63 -2.29 3.23 -8.78
N PHE A 64 -1.36 3.03 -7.85
CA PHE A 64 -0.16 3.85 -7.69
C PHE A 64 1.12 3.16 -8.19
N GLY A 65 1.02 2.04 -8.91
CA GLY A 65 2.18 1.33 -9.44
C GLY A 65 3.10 0.71 -8.37
N MET A 66 2.59 0.49 -7.15
CA MET A 66 3.36 -0.06 -6.03
C MET A 66 3.45 -1.59 -6.12
N THR A 67 4.24 -2.09 -7.08
CA THR A 67 4.30 -3.52 -7.42
C THR A 67 4.62 -4.42 -6.23
N ALA A 68 5.61 -4.07 -5.40
CA ALA A 68 5.99 -4.89 -4.24
C ALA A 68 4.84 -5.05 -3.23
N LEU A 69 4.13 -3.95 -2.93
CA LEU A 69 2.96 -3.97 -2.04
C LEU A 69 1.79 -4.73 -2.68
N MET A 70 1.57 -4.53 -3.98
CA MET A 70 0.53 -5.23 -4.74
C MET A 70 0.72 -6.75 -4.71
N GLU A 71 1.94 -7.24 -4.94
CA GLU A 71 2.26 -8.68 -4.96
C GLU A 71 2.06 -9.33 -3.59
N VAL A 72 2.55 -8.70 -2.51
CA VAL A 72 2.37 -9.26 -1.17
C VAL A 72 0.91 -9.22 -0.72
N ALA A 73 0.16 -8.17 -1.06
CA ALA A 73 -1.28 -8.09 -0.79
C ALA A 73 -2.06 -9.17 -1.56
N ALA A 74 -1.69 -9.46 -2.82
CA ALA A 74 -2.27 -10.56 -3.59
C ALA A 74 -2.01 -11.92 -2.94
N ARG A 75 -0.77 -12.17 -2.47
CA ARG A 75 -0.44 -13.40 -1.72
C ARG A 75 -1.29 -13.53 -0.46
N ALA A 76 -1.41 -12.46 0.32
CA ALA A 76 -2.25 -12.42 1.51
C ALA A 76 -3.73 -12.74 1.17
N ALA A 77 -4.25 -12.16 0.09
CA ALA A 77 -5.62 -12.39 -0.35
C ALA A 77 -5.89 -13.85 -0.77
N HIS A 78 -4.90 -14.57 -1.27
CA HIS A 78 -5.07 -15.97 -1.65
C HIS A 78 -4.84 -16.95 -0.48
N ALA A 79 -3.92 -16.67 0.44
CA ALA A 79 -3.60 -17.57 1.56
C ALA A 79 -4.66 -17.57 2.69
N GLY A 80 -5.15 -16.39 3.09
CA GLY A 80 -5.92 -16.22 4.33
C GLY A 80 -5.06 -15.67 5.49
N PRO A 81 -5.60 -15.58 6.71
CA PRO A 81 -4.92 -14.95 7.85
C PRO A 81 -3.64 -15.68 8.23
N ASP A 82 -2.51 -15.00 8.07
CA ASP A 82 -1.18 -15.47 8.41
C ASP A 82 -0.38 -14.28 8.97
N PRO A 83 0.12 -14.36 10.21
CA PRO A 83 0.93 -13.30 10.81
C PRO A 83 2.15 -12.92 9.96
N LEU A 84 2.82 -13.88 9.32
CA LEU A 84 4.00 -13.60 8.49
C LEU A 84 3.63 -12.83 7.23
N LEU A 85 2.45 -13.08 6.67
CA LEU A 85 1.94 -12.30 5.55
C LEU A 85 1.49 -10.91 6.00
N LEU A 86 0.95 -10.76 7.22
CA LEU A 86 0.62 -9.44 7.77
C LEU A 86 1.88 -8.58 7.93
N ASP A 87 2.93 -9.15 8.51
CA ASP A 87 4.21 -8.48 8.70
C ASP A 87 4.84 -8.10 7.36
N ALA A 88 4.84 -9.03 6.39
CA ALA A 88 5.35 -8.76 5.05
C ALA A 88 4.57 -7.65 4.31
N VAL A 89 3.24 -7.57 4.50
CA VAL A 89 2.43 -6.47 3.97
C VAL A 89 2.78 -5.15 4.66
N ALA A 90 2.95 -5.16 5.98
CA ALA A 90 3.31 -3.97 6.75
C ALA A 90 4.70 -3.44 6.36
N ASP A 91 5.68 -4.32 6.16
CA ASP A 91 7.03 -3.98 5.71
C ASP A 91 7.02 -3.38 4.29
N ALA A 92 6.26 -3.97 3.37
CA ALA A 92 6.10 -3.43 2.02
C ALA A 92 5.45 -2.04 2.03
N LEU A 93 4.46 -1.80 2.91
CA LEU A 93 3.86 -0.48 3.08
C LEU A 93 4.84 0.52 3.71
N ALA A 94 5.69 0.10 4.65
CA ALA A 94 6.72 0.95 5.22
C ALA A 94 7.73 1.39 4.15
N ALA A 95 8.09 0.50 3.22
CA ALA A 95 8.97 0.82 2.10
C ALA A 95 8.37 1.88 1.15
N CYS A 96 7.05 1.98 1.02
CA CYS A 96 6.40 3.05 0.25
C CYS A 96 6.54 4.45 0.87
N ARG A 97 6.98 4.54 2.14
CA ARG A 97 7.17 5.82 2.84
C ARG A 97 8.59 6.36 2.71
N ALA A 98 9.55 5.48 2.39
CA ALA A 98 10.97 5.77 2.22
C ALA A 98 11.23 6.46 0.87
#